data_AF-A0A0F9AJ02-F1
#
_entry.id   AF-A0A0F9AJ02-F1
#
_cell.length_a   1.000
_cell.length_b   1.000
_cell.length_c   1.000
_cell.angle_alpha   90.00
_cell.angle_beta   90.00
_cell.angle_gamma   90.00
#
_symmetry.space_group_name_H-M   'P 1'
#
loop_
_entity.id
_entity.type
_entity.pdbx_description
1 polymer ?
#
loop_
_entity_poly.entity_id
_entity_poly.type
_entity_poly.pdbx_seq_one_letter_code
_entity_poly.pdbx_strand_id
1 'polypeptide(L)'
;AVLQSGKVTVYFISEYFSETGFDVALAREYGTRRHMIRPRTKNVLSWIMGGKRMFSKGHEVDGIESLKIIATSLEDKKNQLQDALNKSLIDWREKILNT
;
A
#
# COMPACT_ATOMS: atom_id res chain seq x y z
N ALA A 1 -12.48 -12.74 -10.89
CA ALA A 1 -13.64 -13.01 -10.03
C ALA A 1 -13.88 -14.51 -10.01
N VAL A 2 -13.98 -15.13 -8.85
CA VAL A 2 -14.26 -16.56 -8.70
C VAL A 2 -15.62 -16.70 -8.03
N LEU A 3 -16.51 -17.48 -8.63
CA LEU A 3 -17.86 -17.74 -8.12
C LEU A 3 -17.82 -18.88 -7.10
N GLN A 4 -18.21 -18.61 -5.86
CA GLN A 4 -18.65 -19.63 -4.91
C GLN A 4 -19.96 -19.15 -4.27
N SER A 5 -21.03 -19.94 -4.42
CA SER A 5 -22.28 -19.83 -3.64
C SER A 5 -22.94 -18.44 -3.60
N GLY A 6 -23.22 -17.82 -4.76
CA GLY A 6 -24.02 -16.59 -4.84
C GLY A 6 -23.33 -15.30 -4.35
N LYS A 7 -22.03 -15.34 -4.04
CA LYS A 7 -21.23 -14.16 -3.73
C LYS A 7 -20.40 -13.74 -4.95
N VAL A 8 -20.50 -12.46 -5.32
CA VAL A 8 -19.60 -11.83 -6.29
C VAL A 8 -18.38 -11.32 -5.52
N THR A 9 -17.23 -11.96 -5.70
CA THR A 9 -15.98 -11.56 -5.07
C THR A 9 -15.12 -10.77 -6.05
N VAL A 10 -14.95 -9.48 -5.77
CA VAL A 10 -14.04 -8.58 -6.50
C VAL A 10 -12.73 -8.49 -5.72
N TYR A 11 -11.60 -8.76 -6.38
CA TYR A 11 -10.28 -8.70 -5.78
C TYR A 11 -9.60 -7.39 -6.15
N PHE A 12 -9.20 -6.61 -5.16
CA PHE A 12 -8.26 -5.51 -5.30
C PHE A 12 -6.92 -5.97 -4.75
N ILE A 13 -5.90 -6.04 -5.62
CA ILE A 13 -4.54 -6.41 -5.23
C ILE A 13 -3.70 -5.15 -5.33
N SER A 14 -3.21 -4.68 -4.19
CA SER A 14 -2.23 -3.60 -4.13
C SER A 14 -0.92 -4.21 -3.66
N GLU A 15 -0.05 -4.53 -4.61
CA GLU A 15 1.23 -5.17 -4.30
C GLU A 15 2.27 -4.12 -3.98
N TYR A 16 2.91 -4.29 -2.82
CA TYR A 16 4.03 -3.48 -2.41
C TYR A 16 5.11 -4.38 -1.81
N PHE A 17 6.33 -4.24 -2.30
CA PHE A 17 7.44 -5.10 -1.92
C PHE A 17 8.42 -4.34 -1.01
N SER A 18 8.87 -4.98 0.07
CA SER A 18 9.99 -4.50 0.89
C SER A 18 10.85 -5.67 1.34
N GLU A 19 12.07 -5.76 0.81
CA GLU A 19 13.00 -6.84 1.12
C GLU A 19 13.66 -6.68 2.51
N THR A 20 13.58 -5.50 3.14
CA THR A 20 14.46 -5.15 4.28
C THR A 20 13.76 -4.53 5.50
N GLY A 21 12.42 -4.66 5.59
CA GLY A 21 11.70 -4.50 6.86
C GLY A 21 11.16 -3.09 7.17
N PHE A 22 11.14 -2.18 6.20
CA PHE A 22 10.25 -1.02 6.25
C PHE A 22 9.14 -1.25 5.24
N ASP A 23 7.94 -1.57 5.74
CA ASP A 23 6.77 -1.71 4.89
C ASP A 23 6.31 -0.32 4.44
N VAL A 24 6.91 0.13 3.33
CA VAL A 24 6.66 1.43 2.72
C VAL A 24 5.17 1.62 2.44
N ALA A 25 4.44 0.53 2.18
CA ALA A 25 3.03 0.58 1.84
C ALA A 25 2.16 0.80 3.05
N LEU A 26 2.38 0.05 4.13
CA LEU A 26 1.72 0.29 5.41
C LEU A 26 2.03 1.71 5.90
N ALA A 27 3.29 2.16 5.79
CA ALA A 27 3.69 3.50 6.16
C ALA A 27 3.03 4.60 5.30
N ARG A 28 2.82 4.35 4.00
CA ARG A 28 2.12 5.29 3.10
C ARG A 28 0.61 5.27 3.29
N GLU A 29 0.03 4.10 3.54
CA GLU A 29 -1.41 3.95 3.73
C GLU A 29 -1.85 4.58 5.05
N TYR A 30 -1.17 4.26 6.16
CA TYR A 30 -1.57 4.66 7.50
C TYR A 30 -0.75 5.82 8.08
N GLY A 31 0.31 6.23 7.40
CA GLY A 31 1.27 7.19 7.94
C GLY A 31 2.21 6.56 8.99
N THR A 32 3.12 7.38 9.49
CA THR A 32 4.01 7.01 10.61
C THR A 32 4.03 8.13 11.64
N ARG A 33 4.35 7.79 12.90
CA ARG A 33 4.60 8.81 13.94
C ARG A 33 6.02 9.33 13.81
N ARG A 34 6.32 10.48 14.41
CA ARG A 34 7.70 10.96 14.59
C ARG A 34 8.54 9.85 15.23
N HIS A 35 9.72 9.59 14.67
CA HIS A 35 10.57 8.49 15.11
C HIS A 35 12.05 8.76 14.83
N MET A 36 12.91 8.10 15.61
CA MET A 36 14.36 8.17 15.43
C MET A 36 14.81 7.20 14.34
N ILE A 37 15.48 7.72 13.30
CA ILE A 37 16.14 6.88 12.29
C ILE A 37 17.62 6.78 12.65
N ARG A 38 18.14 5.56 12.68
CA ARG A 38 19.54 5.27 12.96
C ARG A 38 20.12 4.25 11.97
N PRO A 39 21.42 4.35 11.62
CA PRO A 39 22.06 3.37 10.75
C PRO A 39 22.03 1.98 11.40
N ARG A 40 21.63 0.95 10.65
CA ARG A 40 21.69 -0.45 11.11
C ARG A 40 23.11 -1.01 11.07
N THR A 41 23.88 -0.60 10.06
CA THR A 41 25.29 -0.99 9.90
C THR A 41 26.17 0.19 10.29
N LYS A 42 27.26 -0.10 11.02
CA LYS A 42 28.23 0.94 11.41
C LYS A 42 28.83 1.61 10.17
N ASN A 43 29.08 2.90 10.26
CA ASN A 43 29.82 3.71 9.28
C ASN A 43 29.16 3.92 7.90
N VAL A 44 27.87 3.62 7.73
CA VAL A 44 27.18 3.78 6.43
C VAL A 44 26.93 5.25 6.07
N LEU A 45 26.57 6.08 7.05
CA LEU A 45 26.34 7.51 6.86
C LEU A 45 27.51 8.29 7.44
N SER A 46 28.38 8.83 6.57
CA SER A 46 29.58 9.57 6.94
C SER A 46 29.78 10.82 6.11
N TRP A 47 30.40 11.85 6.69
CA TRP A 47 30.81 13.07 6.00
C TRP A 47 32.17 13.56 6.51
N ILE A 48 32.83 14.44 5.76
CA ILE A 48 34.11 15.05 6.17
C ILE A 48 33.84 16.46 6.68
N MET A 49 34.30 16.76 7.90
CA MET A 49 34.22 18.08 8.50
C MET A 49 35.56 18.42 9.13
N GLY A 50 36.21 19.50 8.69
CA GLY A 50 37.53 19.91 9.19
C GLY A 50 38.63 18.83 9.03
N GLY A 51 38.62 18.10 7.91
CA GLY A 51 39.59 17.02 7.64
C GLY A 51 39.39 15.72 8.43
N LYS A 52 38.37 15.66 9.31
CA LYS A 52 38.02 14.46 10.08
C LYS A 52 36.75 13.82 9.53
N ARG A 53 36.72 12.47 9.46
CA ARG A 53 35.53 11.70 9.07
C ARG A 53 34.59 11.58 10.26
N MET A 54 33.36 12.05 10.09
CA MET A 54 32.28 11.98 11.05
C MET A 54 31.26 10.94 10.60
N PHE A 55 30.52 10.39 11.56
CA PHE A 55 29.48 9.39 11.29
C PHE A 55 28.16 9.79 11.96
N SER A 56 27.06 9.57 11.25
CA SER A 56 25.73 9.82 11.80
C SER A 56 25.40 8.75 12.85
N LYS A 57 24.95 9.19 14.02
CA LYS A 57 24.33 8.31 15.03
C LYS A 57 22.83 8.10 14.78
N GLY A 58 22.28 8.77 13.77
CA GLY A 58 20.84 8.92 13.55
C GLY A 58 20.33 10.30 13.94
N HIS A 59 19.09 10.58 13.56
CA HIS A 59 18.35 11.79 13.93
C HIS A 59 16.85 11.50 13.94
N GLU A 60 16.09 12.37 14.61
CA GLU A 60 14.65 12.28 14.68
C GLU A 60 14.04 12.88 13.43
N VAL A 61 13.08 12.16 12.84
CA VAL A 61 12.35 12.61 11.65
C VAL A 61 10.88 12.71 11.96
N ASP A 62 10.23 13.67 11.32
CA ASP A 62 8.78 13.77 11.36
C ASP A 62 8.13 12.54 10.73
N GLY A 63 6.95 12.22 11.26
CA GLY A 63 6.12 11.16 10.73
C GLY A 63 5.63 11.46 9.31
N ILE A 64 5.29 10.42 8.58
CA ILE A 64 4.67 10.54 7.25
C ILE A 64 3.15 10.61 7.44
N GLU A 65 2.48 11.48 6.69
CA GLU A 65 1.01 11.54 6.68
C GLU A 65 0.39 10.33 5.98
N SER A 66 -0.81 9.94 6.43
CA SER A 66 -1.60 8.86 5.82
C SER A 66 -2.16 9.31 4.47
N LEU A 67 -1.87 8.55 3.41
CA LEU A 67 -2.37 8.84 2.06
C LEU A 67 -3.71 8.16 1.75
N LYS A 68 -4.11 7.14 2.53
CA LYS A 68 -5.36 6.38 2.34
C LYS A 68 -5.58 5.94 0.88
N ILE A 69 -4.54 5.41 0.26
CA ILE A 69 -4.48 5.10 -1.18
C ILE A 69 -5.57 4.09 -1.53
N ILE A 70 -5.86 3.13 -0.64
CA ILE A 70 -6.92 2.14 -0.87
C ILE A 70 -8.29 2.82 -0.96
N ALA A 71 -8.63 3.64 0.03
CA ALA A 71 -9.93 4.32 0.07
C ALA A 71 -10.10 5.26 -1.13
N THR A 72 -9.07 6.05 -1.45
CA THR A 72 -9.05 6.95 -2.60
C THR A 72 -9.21 6.18 -3.91
N SER A 73 -8.46 5.09 -4.09
CA SER A 73 -8.53 4.26 -5.30
C SER A 73 -9.90 3.60 -5.49
N LEU A 74 -10.58 3.23 -4.39
CA LEU A 74 -11.93 2.67 -4.45
C LEU A 74 -12.95 3.71 -4.91
N GLU A 75 -12.86 4.94 -4.40
CA GLU A 75 -13.74 6.02 -4.84
C GLU A 75 -13.50 6.37 -6.31
N ASP A 76 -12.23 6.52 -6.71
CA ASP A 76 -11.86 6.82 -8.10
C ASP A 76 -12.36 5.76 -9.10
N LYS A 77 -12.37 4.50 -8.67
CA LYS A 77 -12.79 3.35 -9.49
C LYS A 77 -14.22 2.90 -9.26
N LYS A 78 -15.02 3.66 -8.50
CA LYS A 78 -16.40 3.31 -8.14
C LYS A 78 -17.26 2.95 -9.35
N ASN A 79 -17.17 3.73 -10.42
CA ASN A 79 -17.94 3.48 -11.64
C ASN A 79 -17.52 2.15 -12.32
N GLN A 80 -16.21 1.89 -12.43
CA GLN A 80 -15.69 0.64 -12.98
C GLN A 80 -16.11 -0.57 -12.14
N LEU A 81 -16.13 -0.42 -10.82
CA LEU A 81 -16.62 -1.44 -9.89
C LEU A 81 -18.11 -1.72 -10.13
N GLN A 82 -18.91 -0.66 -10.28
CA GLN A 82 -20.34 -0.77 -10.54
C GLN A 82 -20.62 -1.46 -11.89
N ASP A 83 -19.89 -1.11 -12.93
CA ASP A 83 -19.99 -1.76 -14.24
C ASP A 83 -19.62 -3.24 -14.18
N ALA A 84 -18.53 -3.58 -13.50
CA ALA A 84 -18.10 -4.97 -13.31
C ALA A 84 -19.13 -5.78 -12.51
N LEU A 85 -19.73 -5.19 -11.48
CA LEU A 85 -20.83 -5.79 -10.70
C LEU A 85 -22.06 -6.04 -11.56
N ASN A 86 -22.49 -5.03 -12.32
CA ASN A 86 -23.64 -5.12 -13.21
C ASN A 86 -23.43 -6.22 -14.25
N LYS A 87 -22.24 -6.28 -14.88
CA LYS A 87 -21.89 -7.33 -15.82
C LYS A 87 -21.96 -8.72 -15.18
N SER A 88 -21.35 -8.88 -14.00
CA SER A 88 -21.37 -10.16 -13.29
C SER A 88 -22.80 -10.58 -12.88
N LEU A 89 -23.68 -9.62 -12.56
CA LEU A 89 -25.08 -9.87 -12.25
C LEU A 89 -25.88 -10.29 -13.48
N ILE A 90 -25.67 -9.65 -14.63
CA ILE A 90 -26.30 -10.02 -15.90
C ILE A 90 -25.88 -11.43 -16.29
N ASP A 91 -24.58 -11.72 -16.30
CA ASP A 91 -24.04 -13.05 -16.62
C ASP A 91 -24.63 -14.14 -15.69
N TRP A 92 -24.81 -13.82 -14.40
CA TRP A 92 -25.44 -14.71 -13.43
C TRP A 92 -26.93 -14.93 -13.73
N ARG A 93 -27.66 -13.85 -14.02
CA ARG A 93 -29.09 -13.90 -14.34
C ARG A 93 -29.35 -14.73 -15.60
N GLU A 94 -28.56 -14.53 -16.65
CA GLU A 94 -28.67 -15.29 -17.89
C GLU A 94 -28.42 -16.78 -17.66
N LYS A 95 -27.42 -17.14 -16.85
CA LYS A 95 -27.16 -18.55 -16.51
C LYS A 95 -28.36 -19.21 -15.83
N ILE A 96 -29.00 -18.53 -14.87
CA ILE A 96 -30.13 -19.12 -14.14
C ILE A 96 -31.39 -19.18 -14.99
N LEU A 97 -31.66 -18.16 -15.81
CA LEU A 97 -32.90 -18.09 -16.59
C LEU A 97 -32.85 -18.91 -17.90
N ASN A 98 -31.66 -19.19 -18.43
CA ASN A 98 -31.47 -20.07 -19.58
C ASN A 98 -31.15 -21.52 -19.20
N THR A 99 -31.38 -21.90 -17.93
CA THR A 99 -31.41 -23.29 -17.47
C THR A 99 -32.86 -23.73 -17.26
#